data_AF-A0A4S4JUE0-F1
#
_entry.id   AF-A0A4S4JUE0-F1
#
_cell.length_a   1.000
_cell.length_b   1.000
_cell.length_c   1.000
_cell.angle_alpha   90.00
_cell.angle_beta   90.00
_cell.angle_gamma   90.00
#
_symmetry.space_group_name_H-M   'P 1'
#
loop_
_entity.id
_entity.type
_entity.pdbx_description
1 polymer ?
#
loop_
_entity_poly.entity_id
_entity_poly.type
_entity_poly.pdbx_seq_one_letter_code
_entity_poly.pdbx_strand_id
1 'polypeptide(L)' 'MCKEGNVKNPSKNKKFDEYPKSLKKALRYIRQDAKLEDLDKIERTFLDFIKTRRKELQQKP' A
#
# COMPACT_ATOMS: atom_id res chain seq x y z
N MET A 1 5.49 15.64 -31.75
CA MET A 1 4.54 15.85 -30.63
C MET A 1 4.24 14.50 -30.01
N CYS A 2 4.83 14.20 -28.84
CA CYS A 2 4.55 12.98 -28.10
C CYS A 2 3.11 13.05 -27.61
N LYS A 3 2.28 12.07 -27.98
CA LYS A 3 0.89 11.99 -27.53
C LYS A 3 0.90 11.64 -26.05
N GLU A 4 0.56 12.61 -25.21
CA GLU A 4 0.31 12.36 -23.79
C GLU A 4 -0.85 11.37 -23.69
N GLY A 5 -0.51 10.15 -23.26
CA GLY A 5 -1.49 9.14 -22.92
C GLY A 5 -2.36 9.68 -21.80
N ASN A 6 -3.59 10.04 -22.14
CA ASN A 6 -4.65 10.31 -21.18
C ASN A 6 -4.93 9.02 -20.40
N VAL A 7 -4.20 8.82 -19.29
CA VAL A 7 -4.52 7.79 -18.31
C VAL A 7 -5.80 8.22 -17.62
N LYS A 8 -6.93 7.89 -18.24
CA LYS A 8 -8.19 7.76 -17.52
C LYS A 8 -7.91 6.85 -16.34
N ASN A 9 -8.10 7.33 -15.11
CA ASN A 9 -8.25 6.43 -13.97
C ASN A 9 -9.71 6.54 -13.46
N PRO A 10 -10.65 5.83 -14.11
CA PRO A 10 -12.06 5.89 -13.76
C PRO A 10 -12.33 4.84 -12.70
N SER A 11 -12.18 5.17 -11.41
CA SER A 11 -12.89 4.42 -10.37
C SER A 11 -12.86 5.16 -9.04
N LYS A 12 -14.02 5.62 -8.59
CA LYS A 12 -14.26 5.91 -7.18
C LYS A 12 -13.91 4.64 -6.39
N ASN A 13 -12.85 4.71 -5.59
CA ASN A 13 -12.28 3.61 -4.81
C ASN A 13 -13.25 3.10 -3.71
N LYS A 14 -14.35 2.44 -4.06
CA LYS A 14 -15.22 1.78 -3.06
C LYS A 14 -14.43 0.85 -2.13
N LYS A 15 -13.40 0.18 -2.67
CA LYS A 15 -12.48 -0.69 -1.91
C LYS A 15 -11.59 0.06 -0.91
N PHE A 16 -11.25 1.32 -1.16
CA PHE A 16 -10.45 2.08 -0.21
C PHE A 16 -11.26 2.36 1.06
N ASP A 17 -12.57 2.54 0.92
CA ASP A 17 -13.45 2.80 2.06
C ASP A 17 -13.68 1.58 2.94
N GLU A 18 -13.45 0.38 2.41
CA GLU A 18 -13.57 -0.89 3.13
C GLU A 18 -12.32 -1.23 3.96
N TYR A 19 -11.18 -0.57 3.70
CA TYR A 19 -9.95 -0.86 4.44
C TYR A 19 -10.03 -0.41 5.91
N PRO A 20 -9.30 -1.09 6.83
CA PRO A 20 -9.15 -0.61 8.20
C PRO A 20 -8.60 0.81 8.25
N LYS A 21 -9.01 1.61 9.24
CA LYS A 21 -8.57 3.01 9.42
C LYS A 21 -7.04 3.15 9.40
N SER A 22 -6.33 2.21 10.01
CA SER A 22 -4.86 2.16 10.03
C SER A 22 -4.26 2.00 8.64
N LEU A 23 -4.79 1.07 7.84
CA LEU A 23 -4.33 0.85 6.46
C LEU A 23 -4.63 2.06 5.57
N LYS A 24 -5.80 2.68 5.70
CA LYS A 24 -6.11 3.93 4.97
C LYS A 24 -5.12 5.05 5.29
N LYS A 25 -4.73 5.19 6.56
CA LYS A 25 -3.71 6.19 6.97
C LYS A 25 -2.36 5.92 6.34
N ALA A 26 -1.89 4.66 6.35
CA ALA A 26 -0.63 4.28 5.72
C ALA A 26 -0.66 4.55 4.20
N LEU A 27 -1.73 4.12 3.52
CA LEU A 27 -1.90 4.38 2.09
C LEU A 27 -2.01 5.87 1.76
N ARG A 28 -2.64 6.67 2.63
CA ARG A 28 -2.71 8.13 2.48
C ARG A 28 -1.30 8.74 2.57
N TYR A 29 -0.52 8.35 3.57
CA TYR A 29 0.86 8.82 3.73
C TYR A 29 1.72 8.47 2.51
N ILE A 30 1.66 7.20 2.05
CA ILE A 30 2.38 6.75 0.85
C ILE A 30 2.04 7.59 -0.39
N ARG A 31 0.76 7.97 -0.54
CA ARG A 31 0.28 8.74 -1.69
C ARG A 31 0.63 10.23 -1.63
N GLN A 32 0.73 10.81 -0.43
CA GLN A 32 0.80 12.26 -0.25
C GLN A 32 2.21 12.74 0.13
N ASP A 33 2.85 12.06 1.08
CA ASP A 33 3.98 12.60 1.82
C ASP A 33 5.27 11.77 1.70
N ALA A 34 5.18 10.52 1.25
CA ALA A 34 6.34 9.62 1.17
C ALA A 34 7.28 10.00 0.02
N LYS A 35 8.58 10.08 0.33
CA LYS A 35 9.64 10.24 -0.68
C LYS A 35 10.01 8.89 -1.28
N LEU A 36 10.69 8.90 -2.43
CA LEU A 36 11.12 7.67 -3.11
C LEU A 36 11.91 6.73 -2.17
N GLU A 37 12.83 7.28 -1.38
CA GLU A 37 13.61 6.51 -0.39
C GLU A 37 12.77 5.91 0.74
N ASP A 38 11.63 6.53 1.06
CA ASP A 38 10.71 6.03 2.07
C ASP A 38 9.89 4.86 1.52
N LEU A 39 9.58 4.86 0.22
CA LEU A 39 8.81 3.78 -0.43
C LEU A 39 9.52 2.43 -0.28
N ASP A 40 10.83 2.38 -0.56
CA ASP A 40 11.62 1.15 -0.44
C ASP A 40 11.63 0.62 1.00
N LYS A 41 11.77 1.53 1.98
CA LYS A 41 11.76 1.15 3.41
C LYS A 41 10.39 0.66 3.84
N ILE A 42 9.34 1.35 3.42
CA ILE A 42 7.94 0.99 3.71
C ILE A 42 7.64 -0.39 3.13
N GLU A 43 7.94 -0.63 1.85
CA GLU A 43 7.67 -1.90 1.20
C GLU A 43 8.35 -3.07 1.91
N ARG A 44 9.66 -2.96 2.18
CA ARG A 44 10.42 -4.00 2.89
C ARG A 44 9.83 -4.28 4.27
N THR A 45 9.54 -3.22 5.03
CA THR A 45 8.97 -3.33 6.37
C THR A 45 7.63 -4.07 6.34
N PHE A 46 6.69 -3.64 5.50
CA PHE A 46 5.38 -4.30 5.39
C PHE A 46 5.51 -5.77 4.98
N LEU A 47 6.37 -6.08 4.00
CA LEU A 47 6.61 -7.46 3.58
C LEU A 47 7.15 -8.32 4.71
N ASP A 48 8.11 -7.82 5.48
CA ASP A 48 8.71 -8.56 6.59
C ASP A 48 7.71 -8.82 7.71
N PHE A 49 6.92 -7.80 8.10
CA PHE A 49 5.85 -7.98 9.08
C PHE A 49 4.81 -9.01 8.63
N ILE A 50 4.39 -8.97 7.36
CA ILE A 50 3.43 -9.94 6.80
C ILE A 50 4.03 -11.36 6.82
N LYS A 51 5.29 -11.51 6.39
CA LYS A 51 5.98 -12.82 6.39
C LYS A 51 6.08 -13.39 7.80
N THR A 52 6.52 -12.58 8.77
CA THR A 52 6.61 -12.99 10.17
C THR A 52 5.25 -13.41 10.70
N ARG A 53 4.21 -12.59 10.49
CA ARG A 53 2.86 -12.93 10.96
C ARG A 53 2.29 -14.20 10.32
N ARG A 54 2.55 -14.44 9.04
CA ARG A 54 2.15 -15.69 8.37
C ARG A 54 2.82 -16.90 9.01
N LYS A 55 4.14 -16.82 9.27
CA LYS A 55 4.89 -17.88 9.95
C LYS A 55 4.35 -18.18 11.35
N GLU A 56 4.00 -17.15 12.12
CA GLU A 56 3.41 -17.32 13.45
C GLU A 56 2.06 -18.03 13.40
N LEU A 57 1.21 -17.68 12.44
CA LEU A 57 -0.12 -18.28 12.29
C LEU A 57 -0.06 -19.73 11.79
N GLN A 58 0.93 -20.05 10.95
CA GLN A 58 1.16 -21.42 10.47
C GLN A 58 1.80 -22.34 11.52
N GLN A 59 2.52 -21.76 12.50
CA GLN A 59 3.13 -22.50 13.61
C GLN A 59 2.21 -22.63 14.82
N LYS A 60 1.03 -22.01 14.81
CA LYS A 60 0.00 -22.25 15.82
C LYS A 60 -0.76 -23.54 15.45
N PRO A 61 -0.77 -24.57 16.33
CA PRO A 61 -1.60 -25.76 16.14
C PRO A 61 -3.09 -25.43 16.17
#